data_AF-A0A9X9F859-F1
#
_entry.id   AF-A0A9X9F859-F1
#
_cell.length_a   1.000
_cell.length_b   1.000
_cell.length_c   1.000
_cell.angle_alpha   90.00
_cell.angle_beta   90.00
_cell.angle_gamma   90.00
#
_symmetry.space_group_name_H-M   'P 1'
#
loop_
_entity.id
_entity.type
_entity.pdbx_description
1 polymer ?
#
loop_
_entity_poly.entity_id
_entity_poly.type
_entity_poly.pdbx_seq_one_letter_code
_entity_poly.pdbx_strand_id
1 'polypeptide(L)'
;MKDIATPNRTKDIVEKYGFSFKKSLGQNFLIDTNVLNRIVDHAEIGSESGAIEIGPGIGALTEQLAKRAKKVVAFEIDQRLLPILDETLAPYGNVTVINKDVLKADVHEVFNEQFEEGQDVMVVANLPYYITTPIL
;
A
#
# COMPACT_ATOMS: atom_id res chain seq x y z
N MET A 1 -7.41 -8.38 15.42
CA MET A 1 -8.28 -8.29 14.23
C MET A 1 -7.79 -9.35 13.23
N LYS A 2 -8.62 -9.85 12.31
CA LYS A 2 -8.09 -10.66 11.20
C LYS A 2 -7.45 -9.73 10.17
N ASP A 3 -6.35 -10.17 9.58
CA ASP A 3 -5.66 -9.45 8.50
C ASP A 3 -6.60 -9.21 7.31
N ILE A 4 -6.37 -8.09 6.62
CA ILE A 4 -7.11 -7.65 5.43
C ILE A 4 -7.04 -8.71 4.33
N ALA A 5 -5.85 -9.27 4.13
CA ALA A 5 -5.50 -10.21 3.08
C ALA A 5 -5.94 -11.65 3.36
N THR A 6 -7.20 -11.83 3.76
CA THR A 6 -7.84 -13.15 3.77
C THR A 6 -9.06 -13.13 2.85
N PRO A 7 -9.42 -14.24 2.18
CA PRO A 7 -10.50 -14.24 1.19
C PRO A 7 -11.82 -13.69 1.74
N ASN A 8 -12.19 -14.10 2.97
CA ASN A 8 -13.41 -13.65 3.62
C ASN A 8 -13.33 -12.16 4.00
N ARG A 9 -12.23 -11.70 4.62
CA ARG A 9 -12.12 -10.31 5.05
C ARG A 9 -12.08 -9.34 3.87
N THR A 10 -11.34 -9.69 2.82
CA THR A 10 -11.32 -8.92 1.57
C THR A 10 -12.72 -8.84 0.95
N LYS A 11 -13.45 -9.96 0.90
CA LYS A 11 -14.83 -9.97 0.41
C LYS A 11 -15.75 -9.08 1.25
N ASP A 12 -15.69 -9.19 2.58
CA ASP A 12 -16.51 -8.37 3.49
C ASP A 12 -16.27 -6.87 3.28
N ILE A 13 -15.00 -6.46 3.10
CA ILE A 13 -14.63 -5.06 2.83
C ILE A 13 -15.20 -4.60 1.49
N VAL A 14 -15.00 -5.39 0.43
CA VAL A 14 -15.50 -5.06 -0.91
C VAL A 14 -17.03 -4.94 -0.91
N GLU A 15 -17.74 -5.87 -0.27
CA GLU A 15 -19.20 -5.85 -0.17
C GLU A 15 -19.71 -4.67 0.66
N LYS A 16 -19.10 -4.40 1.82
CA LYS A 16 -19.46 -3.28 2.70
C LYS A 16 -19.42 -1.94 1.98
N TYR A 17 -18.43 -1.73 1.12
CA TYR A 17 -18.23 -0.48 0.39
C TYR A 17 -18.88 -0.50 -1.01
N GLY A 18 -19.53 -1.60 -1.40
CA GLY A 18 -20.06 -1.77 -2.76
C GLY A 18 -18.98 -1.57 -3.83
N PHE A 19 -17.73 -1.93 -3.53
CA PHE A 19 -16.59 -1.58 -4.36
C PHE A 19 -16.56 -2.43 -5.63
N SER A 20 -16.35 -1.78 -6.78
CA SER A 20 -16.20 -2.43 -8.07
C SER A 20 -14.80 -2.19 -8.65
N PHE A 21 -14.17 -3.29 -9.06
CA PHE A 21 -12.84 -3.30 -9.65
C PHE A 21 -12.82 -2.63 -11.03
N LYS A 22 -11.83 -1.76 -11.26
CA LYS A 22 -11.55 -1.17 -12.56
C LYS A 22 -10.43 -1.93 -13.26
N LYS A 23 -10.77 -2.68 -14.31
CA LYS A 23 -9.78 -3.35 -15.18
C LYS A 23 -8.77 -2.37 -15.78
N SER A 24 -9.21 -1.16 -16.12
CA SER A 24 -8.35 -0.09 -16.65
C SER A 24 -7.27 0.39 -15.67
N LEU A 25 -7.47 0.17 -14.36
CA LEU A 25 -6.49 0.46 -13.32
C LEU A 25 -5.74 -0.82 -12.86
N GLY A 26 -5.92 -1.95 -13.55
CA GLY A 26 -5.25 -3.21 -13.23
C GLY A 26 -5.47 -3.73 -11.81
N GLN A 27 -6.58 -3.35 -11.15
CA GLN A 27 -6.83 -3.67 -9.75
C GLN A 27 -6.98 -5.18 -9.52
N ASN A 28 -6.02 -5.76 -8.81
CA ASN A 28 -6.02 -7.15 -8.34
C ASN A 28 -5.55 -7.16 -6.88
N PHE A 29 -6.43 -7.53 -5.95
CA PHE A 29 -6.08 -7.52 -4.52
C PHE A 29 -5.51 -8.86 -4.08
N LEU A 30 -4.40 -8.80 -3.34
CA LEU A 30 -3.80 -9.97 -2.71
C LEU A 30 -4.65 -10.41 -1.51
N ILE A 31 -4.98 -11.71 -1.47
CA ILE A 31 -5.83 -12.33 -0.45
C ILE A 31 -5.12 -13.46 0.31
N ASP A 32 -3.79 -13.49 0.24
CA ASP A 32 -2.95 -14.47 0.93
C ASP A 32 -1.85 -13.74 1.73
N THR A 33 -1.99 -13.78 3.05
CA THR A 33 -1.02 -13.23 4.00
C THR A 33 0.36 -13.86 3.88
N ASN A 34 0.48 -15.13 3.45
CA ASN A 34 1.80 -15.77 3.29
C ASN A 34 2.57 -15.15 2.14
N VAL A 35 1.91 -14.86 1.02
CA VAL A 35 2.52 -14.17 -0.12
C VAL A 35 2.99 -12.78 0.30
N LEU A 36 2.14 -12.04 1.01
CA LEU A 36 2.48 -10.70 1.50
C LEU A 36 3.66 -10.71 2.47
N ASN A 37 3.67 -11.64 3.44
CA ASN A 37 4.80 -11.77 4.35
C ASN A 37 6.10 -12.04 3.60
N ARG A 38 6.08 -12.91 2.59
CA ARG A 38 7.27 -13.17 1.75
C ARG A 38 7.73 -11.93 0.98
N ILE A 39 6.81 -11.11 0.46
CA ILE A 39 7.14 -9.84 -0.20
C ILE A 39 7.86 -8.92 0.80
N VAL A 40 7.29 -8.73 1.99
CA VAL A 40 7.88 -7.84 3.00
C VAL A 40 9.21 -8.41 3.54
N ASP A 41 9.34 -9.72 3.66
CA ASP A 41 10.61 -10.39 4.04
C ASP A 41 11.72 -10.10 3.01
N HIS A 42 11.41 -10.18 1.71
CA HIS A 42 12.38 -9.90 0.64
C HIS A 42 12.70 -8.42 0.48
N ALA A 43 11.83 -7.54 0.97
CA ALA A 43 12.09 -6.11 1.02
C ALA A 43 13.03 -5.73 2.18
N GLU A 44 13.39 -6.69 3.05
CA GLU A 44 14.32 -6.51 4.19
C GLU A 44 13.95 -5.33 5.11
N ILE A 45 12.65 -5.01 5.20
CA ILE A 45 12.14 -3.89 6.01
C ILE A 45 12.32 -4.18 7.50
N GLY A 46 13.06 -3.31 8.18
CA GLY A 46 13.23 -3.30 9.63
C GLY A 46 12.40 -2.22 10.34
N SER A 47 12.49 -2.19 11.67
CA SER A 47 11.74 -1.26 12.53
C SER A 47 12.13 0.21 12.34
N GLU A 48 13.31 0.47 11.76
CA GLU A 48 13.78 1.82 11.42
C GLU A 48 13.59 2.18 9.95
N SER A 49 13.27 1.19 9.10
CA SER A 49 13.11 1.40 7.67
C SER A 49 11.80 2.15 7.37
N GLY A 50 11.82 2.97 6.33
CA GLY A 50 10.63 3.51 5.68
C GLY A 50 10.17 2.63 4.54
N ALA A 51 8.90 2.75 4.15
CA ALA A 51 8.36 2.11 2.97
C ALA A 51 7.55 3.09 2.13
N ILE A 52 7.80 3.10 0.81
CA ILE A 52 6.92 3.72 -0.17
C ILE A 52 6.16 2.60 -0.89
N GLU A 53 4.84 2.66 -0.85
CA GLU A 53 3.96 1.75 -1.58
C GLU A 53 3.26 2.45 -2.74
N ILE A 54 3.11 1.74 -3.85
CA ILE A 54 2.39 2.22 -5.03
C ILE A 54 1.17 1.32 -5.25
N GLY A 55 -0.02 1.89 -5.15
CA GLY A 55 -1.29 1.17 -5.32
C GLY A 55 -1.62 0.26 -4.14
N PRO A 56 -1.94 0.82 -2.95
CA PRO A 56 -2.26 0.02 -1.76
C PRO A 56 -3.55 -0.80 -1.88
N GLY A 57 -4.45 -0.45 -2.81
CA GLY A 57 -5.73 -1.13 -2.94
C GLY A 57 -6.58 -0.93 -1.69
N ILE A 58 -6.98 -2.01 -1.04
CA ILE A 58 -7.69 -1.96 0.26
C ILE A 58 -6.75 -1.98 1.49
N GLY A 59 -5.44 -1.88 1.27
CA GLY A 59 -4.44 -1.82 2.34
C GLY A 59 -3.82 -3.17 2.71
N ALA A 60 -3.97 -4.20 1.87
CA ALA A 60 -3.53 -5.56 2.18
C ALA A 60 -2.01 -5.66 2.40
N LEU A 61 -1.21 -5.11 1.48
CA LEU A 61 0.25 -5.05 1.61
C LEU A 61 0.66 -3.94 2.60
N THR A 62 -0.01 -2.79 2.55
CA THR A 62 0.19 -1.67 3.48
C THR A 62 0.13 -2.11 4.95
N GLU A 63 -0.83 -2.95 5.31
CA GLU A 63 -0.97 -3.51 6.66
C GLU A 63 0.28 -4.30 7.07
N GLN A 64 0.84 -5.11 6.16
CA GLN A 64 2.01 -5.94 6.47
C GLN A 64 3.29 -5.10 6.53
N LEU A 65 3.39 -4.05 5.71
CA LEU A 65 4.46 -3.05 5.80
C LEU A 65 4.37 -2.28 7.12
N ALA A 66 3.18 -1.81 7.50
CA ALA A 66 2.96 -1.00 8.70
C ALA A 66 3.26 -1.75 10.00
N LYS A 67 3.10 -3.08 10.00
CA LYS A 67 3.50 -3.94 11.13
C LYS A 67 5.01 -4.01 11.37
N ARG A 68 5.84 -3.63 10.39
CA ARG A 68 7.30 -3.80 10.43
C ARG A 68 8.09 -2.51 10.26
N ALA A 69 7.63 -1.61 9.40
CA ALA A 69 8.30 -0.35 9.07
C ALA A 69 8.07 0.72 10.14
N LYS A 70 9.03 1.64 10.27
CA LYS A 70 8.88 2.88 11.05
C LYS A 70 7.76 3.75 10.49
N LYS A 71 7.68 3.85 9.16
CA LYS A 71 6.69 4.66 8.44
C LYS A 71 6.40 4.10 7.06
N VAL A 72 5.13 4.16 6.65
CA VAL A 72 4.68 3.76 5.32
C VAL A 72 4.00 4.94 4.64
N VAL A 73 4.38 5.23 3.40
CA VAL A 73 3.72 6.22 2.54
C VAL A 73 3.17 5.50 1.32
N ALA A 74 1.86 5.52 1.10
CA ALA A 74 1.21 4.83 0.00
C ALA A 74 0.59 5.81 -1.00
N PHE A 75 0.91 5.67 -2.29
CA PHE A 75 0.29 6.42 -3.38
C PHE A 75 -0.91 5.66 -3.94
N GLU A 76 -2.10 6.26 -3.88
CA GLU A 76 -3.33 5.70 -4.45
C GLU A 76 -3.97 6.66 -5.45
N ILE A 77 -4.25 6.19 -6.66
CA ILE A 77 -4.87 7.00 -7.72
C ILE A 77 -6.40 6.98 -7.65
N ASP A 78 -7.00 5.89 -7.20
CA ASP A 78 -8.44 5.70 -7.15
C ASP A 78 -9.02 6.25 -5.85
N GLN A 79 -9.57 7.47 -5.91
CA GLN A 79 -10.21 8.15 -4.78
C GLN A 79 -11.28 7.33 -4.05
N ARG A 80 -11.89 6.35 -4.73
CA ARG A 80 -12.89 5.45 -4.15
C ARG A 80 -12.31 4.55 -3.05
N LEU A 81 -11.00 4.33 -3.04
CA LEU A 81 -10.30 3.52 -2.05
C LEU A 81 -9.96 4.29 -0.78
N LEU A 82 -9.99 5.64 -0.78
CA LEU A 82 -9.60 6.43 0.39
C LEU A 82 -10.46 6.14 1.62
N PRO A 83 -11.81 6.10 1.55
CA PRO A 83 -12.62 5.75 2.72
C PRO A 83 -12.38 4.32 3.20
N ILE A 84 -12.02 3.41 2.27
CA ILE A 84 -11.70 2.03 2.62
C ILE A 84 -10.38 1.97 3.37
N LEU A 85 -9.34 2.64 2.87
CA LEU A 85 -8.01 2.72 3.48
C LEU A 85 -8.07 3.42 4.84
N ASP A 86 -8.84 4.50 4.97
CA ASP A 86 -9.06 5.18 6.25
C ASP A 86 -9.61 4.22 7.31
N GLU A 87 -10.56 3.34 6.94
CA GLU A 87 -11.10 2.34 7.86
C GLU A 87 -10.14 1.17 8.10
N THR A 88 -9.61 0.57 7.04
CA THR A 88 -8.83 -0.67 7.13
C THR A 88 -7.48 -0.42 7.78
N LEU A 89 -6.93 0.79 7.63
CA LEU A 89 -5.63 1.19 8.16
C LEU A 89 -5.71 2.06 9.42
N ALA A 90 -6.91 2.38 9.91
CA ALA A 90 -7.10 3.10 11.18
C ALA A 90 -6.27 2.57 12.38
N PRO A 91 -6.03 1.24 12.52
CA PRO A 91 -5.17 0.73 13.60
C PRO A 91 -3.69 1.10 13.49
N TYR A 92 -3.22 1.57 12.32
CA TYR A 92 -1.81 1.79 12.00
C TYR A 92 -1.48 3.29 11.92
N GLY A 93 -1.03 3.86 13.04
CA GLY A 93 -0.69 5.29 13.14
C GLY A 93 0.58 5.73 12.39
N ASN A 94 1.27 4.79 11.74
CA ASN A 94 2.51 5.03 10.98
C ASN A 94 2.29 5.00 9.45
N VAL A 95 1.04 5.09 8.99
CA VAL A 95 0.68 5.08 7.57
C VAL A 95 0.20 6.45 7.11
N THR A 96 0.73 6.93 5.99
CA THR A 96 0.23 8.09 5.25
C THR A 96 -0.24 7.64 3.87
N VAL A 97 -1.50 7.93 3.52
CA VAL A 97 -2.02 7.69 2.15
C VAL A 97 -2.07 9.01 1.39
N ILE A 98 -1.42 9.05 0.22
CA ILE A 98 -1.40 10.19 -0.69
C ILE A 98 -2.27 9.85 -1.89
N ASN A 99 -3.37 10.59 -2.08
CA ASN A 99 -4.19 10.44 -3.28
C ASN A 99 -3.55 11.15 -4.48
N LYS A 100 -2.62 10.47 -5.16
CA LYS A 100 -1.94 11.01 -6.34
C LYS A 100 -1.49 9.87 -7.26
N ASP A 101 -1.54 10.14 -8.56
CA ASP A 101 -0.87 9.30 -9.54
C ASP A 101 0.65 9.42 -9.32
N VAL A 102 1.32 8.31 -9.01
CA VAL A 102 2.76 8.29 -8.72
C VAL A 102 3.58 8.80 -9.90
N LEU A 103 3.11 8.60 -11.13
CA LEU A 103 3.80 9.08 -12.35
C LEU A 103 3.76 10.61 -12.49
N LYS A 104 2.94 11.28 -11.69
CA LYS A 104 2.79 12.74 -11.63
C LYS A 104 3.21 13.31 -10.28
N ALA A 105 3.62 12.47 -9.35
CA ALA A 105 4.09 12.88 -8.05
C ALA A 105 5.57 13.30 -8.14
N ASP A 106 5.94 14.32 -7.38
CA ASP A 106 7.35 14.53 -7.06
C ASP A 106 7.70 13.60 -5.90
N VAL A 107 8.18 12.40 -6.24
CA VAL A 107 8.51 11.37 -5.25
C VAL A 107 9.70 11.81 -4.40
N HIS A 108 10.61 12.65 -4.93
CA HIS A 108 11.74 13.17 -4.17
C HIS A 108 11.30 14.18 -3.10
N GLU A 109 10.37 15.08 -3.45
CA GLU A 109 9.76 15.99 -2.48
C GLU A 109 9.06 15.21 -1.37
N VAL A 110 8.19 14.25 -1.73
CA VAL A 110 7.49 13.41 -0.75
C VAL A 110 8.47 12.62 0.11
N PHE A 111 9.54 12.09 -0.47
CA PHE A 111 10.57 11.38 0.28
C PHE A 111 11.18 12.27 1.37
N ASN A 112 11.61 13.47 1.00
CA ASN A 112 12.25 14.43 1.92
C ASN A 112 11.29 14.95 3.00
N GLU A 113 10.00 15.09 2.69
CA GLU A 113 8.99 15.53 3.65
C GLU A 113 8.57 14.42 4.62
N GLN A 114 8.54 13.17 4.15
CA GLN A 114 7.95 12.08 4.91
C GLN A 114 8.98 11.25 5.68
N PHE A 115 10.23 11.18 5.25
CA PHE A 115 11.25 10.32 5.86
C PHE A 115 12.39 11.13 6.45
N GLU A 116 13.08 10.53 7.42
CA GLU A 116 14.24 11.16 8.07
C GLU A 116 15.45 11.14 7.11
N GLU A 117 16.34 12.14 7.24
CA GLU A 117 17.57 12.17 6.45
C GLU A 117 18.43 10.93 6.75
N GLY A 118 18.85 10.23 5.69
CA GLY A 118 19.63 8.99 5.82
C GLY A 118 18.82 7.76 6.24
N GLN A 119 17.49 7.86 6.34
CA GLN A 119 16.63 6.72 6.59
C GLN A 119 16.70 5.72 5.43
N ASP A 120 16.81 4.44 5.77
CA ASP A 120 16.70 3.36 4.82
C ASP A 120 15.24 3.21 4.37
N VAL A 121 14.96 3.35 3.07
CA VAL A 121 13.59 3.36 2.54
C VAL A 121 13.47 2.44 1.33
N MET A 122 12.48 1.57 1.38
CA MET A 122 12.21 0.60 0.31
C MET A 122 10.95 0.98 -0.46
N VAL A 123 10.98 0.84 -1.78
CA VAL A 123 9.78 0.90 -2.61
C VAL A 123 9.23 -0.51 -2.76
N VAL A 124 8.02 -0.75 -2.27
CA VAL A 124 7.39 -2.08 -2.28
C VAL A 124 5.98 -1.96 -2.83
N ALA A 125 5.65 -2.73 -3.86
CA ALA A 125 4.33 -2.62 -4.50
C ALA A 125 3.89 -3.91 -5.18
N ASN A 126 2.58 -4.14 -5.19
CA ASN A 126 1.92 -5.09 -6.09
C ASN A 126 1.45 -4.34 -7.35
N LEU A 127 2.40 -3.91 -8.17
CA LEU A 127 2.12 -2.99 -9.27
C LEU A 127 1.17 -3.60 -10.31
N PRO A 128 0.19 -2.83 -10.81
CA PRO A 128 -0.57 -3.24 -11.98
C PRO A 128 0.33 -3.18 -13.23
N TYR A 129 0.20 -4.18 -14.11
CA TYR A 129 1.09 -4.38 -15.27
C TYR A 129 1.22 -3.16 -16.19
N TYR A 130 0.21 -2.30 -16.29
CA TYR A 130 0.20 -1.17 -17.22
C TYR A 130 1.12 -0.01 -16.81
N ILE A 131 1.57 0.04 -15.55
CA ILE A 131 2.50 1.07 -15.04
C ILE A 131 3.88 0.52 -14.68
N THR A 132 4.14 -0.78 -14.85
CA THR A 132 5.42 -1.38 -14.45
C THR A 132 6.59 -0.80 -15.26
N THR A 133 6.48 -0.70 -16.58
CA THR A 133 7.54 -0.14 -17.45
C THR A 133 7.85 1.34 -17.18
N PRO A 134 6.88 2.26 -17.04
CA PRO A 134 7.20 3.65 -16.74
C PRO A 134 7.71 3.91 -15.31
N ILE A 135 7.59 2.94 -14.39
CA ILE A 135 8.09 3.06 -13.02
C ILE A 135 9.53 2.53 -12.87
N LEU A 136 9.91 1.49 -13.63
CA LEU A 136 11.25 0.87 -13.60
C LEU A 136 12.23 1.57 -14.54
#